data_AF-A0A0N7EI44-F1
#
_entry.id   AF-A0A0N7EI44-F1
#
_cell.length_a   1.000
_cell.length_b   1.000
_cell.length_c   1.000
_cell.angle_alpha   90.00
_cell.angle_beta   90.00
_cell.angle_gamma   90.00
#
_symmetry.space_group_name_H-M   'P 1'
#
loop_
_entity.id
_entity.type
_entity.pdbx_description
1 polymer ?
#
loop_
_entity_poly.entity_id
_entity_poly.type
_entity_poly.pdbx_seq_one_letter_code
_entity_poly.pdbx_strand_id
1 'polypeptide(L)'
;DGGDTWQNSFTSMQSKGQDMVDCMALLKPDAMVGHWEFTLGAERVKEIAAKLGFPFLAQNVRDTEWNEPAFDAMTMIERGGVKIAVIGQAFP
;
A
#
# COMPACT_ATOMS: atom_id res chain seq x y z
N ASP A 1 -8.40 0.89 -0.65
CA ASP A 1 -8.04 1.99 0.26
C ASP A 1 -7.27 3.04 -0.54
N GLY A 2 -7.64 4.32 -0.39
CA GLY A 2 -7.09 5.42 -1.17
C GLY A 2 -5.69 5.90 -0.72
N GLY A 3 -5.13 5.27 0.32
CA GLY A 3 -3.88 5.70 0.95
C GLY A 3 -4.11 6.72 2.07
N ASP A 4 -3.03 7.20 2.68
CA ASP A 4 -3.04 8.10 3.84
C ASP A 4 -3.69 7.49 5.09
N THR A 5 -3.46 6.19 5.29
CA THR A 5 -4.09 5.35 6.30
C THR A 5 -3.14 4.97 7.43
N TRP A 6 -1.86 4.70 7.15
CA TRP A 6 -0.95 4.12 8.16
C TRP A 6 -0.42 5.15 9.16
N GLN A 7 -0.72 6.43 8.99
CA GLN A 7 -0.09 7.55 9.71
C GLN A 7 -1.09 8.52 10.34
N ASN A 8 -0.55 9.55 11.01
CA ASN A 8 -1.28 10.73 11.51
C ASN A 8 -2.24 10.49 12.70
N SER A 9 -2.03 9.40 13.45
CA SER A 9 -2.66 9.17 14.75
C SER A 9 -1.61 8.96 15.85
N PHE A 10 -1.99 9.19 17.11
CA PHE A 10 -1.10 8.96 18.24
C PHE A 10 -0.68 7.47 18.34
N THR A 11 -1.62 6.55 18.14
CA THR A 11 -1.36 5.11 18.20
C THR A 11 -0.46 4.66 17.05
N SER A 12 -0.64 5.20 15.84
CA SER A 12 0.26 4.97 14.70
C SER A 12 1.68 5.45 14.99
N MET A 13 1.83 6.63 15.62
CA MET A 13 3.14 7.13 16.00
C MET A 13 3.85 6.18 16.98
N GLN A 14 3.13 5.67 17.98
CA GLN A 14 3.67 4.72 18.97
C GLN A 14 3.99 3.34 18.35
N SER A 15 3.18 2.88 17.40
CA SER A 15 3.25 1.56 16.80
C SER A 15 4.09 1.50 15.52
N LYS A 16 4.57 2.66 15.01
CA LYS A 16 5.11 2.81 13.65
C LYS A 16 4.14 2.30 12.58
N GLY A 17 2.87 2.73 12.72
CA GLY A 17 1.75 2.42 11.84
C GLY A 17 1.18 1.00 11.96
N GLN A 18 1.73 0.13 12.82
CA GLN A 18 1.33 -1.28 12.89
C GLN A 18 -0.12 -1.47 13.33
N ASP A 19 -0.64 -0.60 14.20
CA ASP A 19 -2.05 -0.64 14.63
C ASP A 19 -3.02 -0.51 13.45
N MET A 20 -2.74 0.42 12.53
CA MET A 20 -3.53 0.60 11.32
C MET A 20 -3.30 -0.55 10.33
N VAL A 21 -2.06 -1.02 10.18
CA VAL A 21 -1.75 -2.19 9.34
C VAL A 21 -2.52 -3.44 9.79
N ASP A 22 -2.57 -3.70 11.10
CA ASP A 22 -3.29 -4.84 11.67
C ASP A 22 -4.80 -4.71 11.43
N CYS A 23 -5.37 -3.50 11.59
CA CYS A 23 -6.75 -3.22 11.24
C CYS A 23 -7.03 -3.51 9.76
N MET A 24 -6.16 -3.06 8.87
CA MET A 24 -6.33 -3.25 7.42
C MET A 24 -6.16 -4.72 7.02
N ALA A 25 -5.27 -5.47 7.67
CA ALA A 25 -5.10 -6.91 7.45
C ALA A 25 -6.36 -7.72 7.86
N LEU A 26 -7.14 -7.22 8.82
CA LEU A 26 -8.45 -7.78 9.17
C LEU A 26 -9.54 -7.39 8.15
N LEU A 27 -9.56 -6.12 7.72
CA LEU A 27 -10.55 -5.60 6.77
C LEU A 27 -10.36 -6.14 5.34
N LYS A 28 -9.11 -6.38 4.94
CA LYS A 28 -8.70 -6.93 3.63
C LYS A 28 -9.31 -6.19 2.44
N PRO A 29 -9.00 -4.89 2.24
CA PRO A 29 -9.39 -4.20 1.02
C PRO A 29 -8.79 -4.91 -0.22
N ASP A 30 -9.46 -4.77 -1.37
CA ASP A 30 -8.98 -5.40 -2.61
C ASP A 30 -7.62 -4.86 -3.10
N ALA A 31 -7.27 -3.62 -2.72
CA ALA A 31 -5.96 -3.00 -2.91
C ALA A 31 -5.83 -1.73 -2.06
N MET A 32 -4.60 -1.22 -1.91
CA MET A 32 -4.32 0.14 -1.44
C MET A 32 -3.21 0.84 -2.23
N VAL A 33 -3.14 2.15 -2.11
CA VAL A 33 -2.03 3.00 -2.60
C VAL A 33 -1.38 3.74 -1.42
N GLY A 34 -0.37 4.58 -1.67
CA GLY A 34 0.30 5.31 -0.60
C GLY A 34 0.64 6.77 -0.90
N HIS A 35 0.79 7.54 0.18
CA HIS A 35 1.34 8.90 0.19
C HIS A 35 1.99 9.20 1.55
N TRP A 36 1.21 9.36 2.61
CA TRP A 36 1.76 9.54 3.96
C TRP A 36 2.42 8.27 4.52
N GLU A 37 2.09 7.09 3.98
CA GLU A 37 2.77 5.83 4.26
C GLU A 37 4.29 5.95 4.13
N PHE A 38 4.77 6.70 3.14
CA PHE A 38 6.20 6.83 2.87
C PHE A 38 6.98 7.59 3.96
N THR A 39 6.29 8.31 4.86
CA THR A 39 6.92 8.95 6.03
C THR A 39 7.43 7.96 7.07
N LEU A 40 6.98 6.70 7.02
CA LEU A 40 7.55 5.59 7.81
C LEU A 40 8.96 5.18 7.35
N GLY A 41 9.38 5.65 6.17
CA GLY A 41 10.63 5.25 5.52
C GLY A 41 10.47 4.02 4.63
N ALA A 42 11.29 3.96 3.58
CA ALA A 42 11.19 2.95 2.53
C ALA A 42 11.26 1.51 3.04
N GLU A 43 12.18 1.21 3.97
CA GLU A 43 12.34 -0.12 4.55
C GLU A 43 11.07 -0.60 5.25
N ARG A 44 10.44 0.28 6.03
CA ARG A 44 9.22 -0.05 6.77
C ARG A 44 8.03 -0.25 5.83
N VAL A 45 7.90 0.59 4.81
CA VAL A 45 6.84 0.45 3.80
C VAL A 45 6.99 -0.86 3.03
N LYS A 46 8.20 -1.20 2.58
CA LYS A 46 8.48 -2.47 1.90
C LYS A 46 8.20 -3.67 2.80
N GLU A 47 8.58 -3.59 4.08
CA GLU A 47 8.31 -4.64 5.07
C GLU A 47 6.80 -4.90 5.24
N ILE A 48 6.02 -3.83 5.41
CA ILE A 48 4.57 -3.91 5.56
C ILE A 48 3.94 -4.45 4.27
N ALA A 49 4.27 -3.87 3.11
CA ALA A 49 3.70 -4.25 1.82
C ALA A 49 3.91 -5.75 1.52
N ALA A 50 5.07 -6.32 1.88
CA ALA A 50 5.38 -7.74 1.70
C ALA A 50 4.54 -8.68 2.60
N LYS A 51 3.94 -8.16 3.70
CA LYS A 51 3.20 -8.95 4.71
C LYS A 51 1.71 -8.60 4.81
N LEU A 52 1.25 -7.63 4.03
CA LEU A 52 -0.06 -6.98 4.19
C LEU A 52 -1.26 -7.91 3.93
N GLY A 53 -1.06 -8.99 3.15
CA GLY A 53 -2.10 -9.97 2.82
C GLY A 53 -3.10 -9.49 1.76
N PHE A 54 -2.94 -8.26 1.26
CA PHE A 54 -3.63 -7.71 0.09
C PHE A 54 -2.68 -6.77 -0.66
N PRO A 55 -2.97 -6.43 -1.94
CA PRO A 55 -2.04 -5.67 -2.78
C PRO A 55 -1.84 -4.22 -2.33
N PHE A 56 -0.57 -3.83 -2.16
CA PHE A 56 -0.15 -2.42 -2.17
C PHE A 56 0.33 -2.09 -3.58
N LEU A 57 -0.30 -1.12 -4.25
CA LEU A 57 -0.09 -0.83 -5.66
C LEU A 57 0.44 0.59 -5.86
N ALA A 58 1.44 0.74 -6.74
CA ALA A 58 1.95 2.06 -7.13
C ALA A 58 2.69 2.01 -8.47
N GLN A 59 1.99 2.36 -9.56
CA GLN A 59 2.55 2.34 -10.92
C GLN A 59 3.67 3.38 -11.14
N ASN A 60 3.60 4.48 -10.38
CA ASN A 60 4.45 5.66 -10.52
C ASN A 60 5.67 5.70 -9.58
N VAL A 61 5.83 4.72 -8.69
CA VAL A 61 6.97 4.70 -7.76
C VAL A 61 8.10 3.85 -8.36
N ARG A 62 9.27 4.46 -8.45
CA ARG A 62 10.47 3.86 -9.04
C ARG A 62 11.61 3.90 -8.01
N ASP A 63 12.51 2.92 -8.05
CA ASP A 63 13.75 3.04 -7.31
C ASP A 63 14.69 4.07 -7.97
N THR A 64 15.64 4.61 -7.21
CA THR A 64 16.53 5.68 -7.69
C THR A 64 17.83 5.18 -8.31
N GLU A 65 18.13 3.88 -8.23
CA GLU A 65 19.40 3.30 -8.70
C GLU A 65 19.28 2.86 -10.15
N TRP A 66 18.20 2.14 -10.48
CA TRP A 66 17.95 1.51 -11.77
C TRP A 66 16.64 1.95 -12.41
N ASN A 67 15.82 2.74 -11.71
CA ASN A 67 14.53 3.23 -12.20
C ASN A 67 13.56 2.09 -12.56
N GLU A 68 13.60 1.01 -11.79
CA GLU A 68 12.68 -0.11 -11.86
C GLU A 68 11.44 0.15 -11.00
N PRO A 69 10.30 -0.51 -11.28
CA PRO A 69 9.12 -0.42 -10.43
C PRO A 69 9.40 -0.89 -8.99
N ALA A 70 9.10 -0.05 -8.00
CA ALA A 70 9.27 -0.40 -6.60
C ALA A 70 8.12 -1.28 -6.05
N PHE A 71 6.97 -1.26 -6.72
CA PHE A 71 5.74 -1.97 -6.36
C PHE A 71 5.00 -2.41 -7.62
N ASP A 72 4.04 -3.34 -7.47
CA ASP A 72 3.16 -3.74 -8.56
C ASP A 72 2.28 -2.55 -9.02
N ALA A 73 2.09 -2.43 -10.33
CA ALA A 73 1.32 -1.32 -10.91
C ALA A 73 -0.20 -1.53 -10.81
N MET A 74 -0.65 -2.78 -10.85
CA MET A 74 -2.07 -3.14 -10.87
C MET A 74 -2.32 -4.54 -10.31
N THR A 75 -3.58 -4.84 -10.02
CA THR A 75 -4.07 -6.21 -9.80
C THR A 75 -5.33 -6.47 -10.62
N MET A 76 -5.59 -7.75 -10.91
CA MET A 76 -6.83 -8.22 -11.54
C MET A 76 -7.70 -8.89 -10.49
N ILE A 77 -8.95 -8.45 -10.36
CA ILE A 77 -9.95 -9.10 -9.51
C ILE A 77 -11.13 -9.57 -10.36
N GLU A 78 -11.83 -10.61 -9.90
CA GLU A 78 -13.06 -11.09 -10.54
C GLU A 78 -14.24 -10.96 -9.58
N ARG A 79 -15.33 -10.34 -10.03
CA ARG A 79 -16.58 -10.18 -9.28
C ARG A 79 -17.77 -10.40 -10.22
N GLY A 80 -18.67 -11.31 -9.86
CA GLY A 80 -19.86 -11.60 -10.67
C GLY A 80 -19.55 -12.04 -12.10
N GLY A 81 -18.42 -12.73 -12.34
CA GLY A 81 -17.98 -13.14 -13.68
C GLY A 81 -17.36 -12.03 -14.54
N VAL A 82 -17.19 -10.82 -13.98
CA VAL A 82 -16.51 -9.70 -14.65
C VAL A 82 -15.09 -9.57 -14.12
N LYS A 83 -14.12 -9.47 -15.03
CA LYS A 83 -12.72 -9.17 -14.71
C LYS A 83 -12.53 -7.65 -14.59
N ILE A 84 -11.91 -7.21 -13.51
CA ILE A 84 -11.72 -5.80 -13.16
C ILE A 84 -10.22 -5.57 -12.94
N ALA A 85 -9.65 -4.61 -13.65
CA ALA A 85 -8.30 -4.13 -13.40
C ALA A 85 -8.33 -2.99 -12.38
N VAL A 86 -7.53 -3.09 -11.33
CA VAL A 86 -7.34 -2.03 -10.33
C VAL A 86 -5.91 -1.51 -10.48
N ILE A 87 -5.76 -0.25 -10.90
CA ILE A 87 -4.46 0.39 -11.13
C ILE A 87 -4.15 1.28 -9.92
N GLY A 88 -2.95 1.15 -9.35
CA GLY A 88 -2.51 1.96 -8.22
C GLY A 88 -1.71 3.18 -8.65
N GLN A 89 -2.04 4.34 -8.10
CA GLN A 89 -1.30 5.59 -8.25
C GLN A 89 -1.02 6.16 -6.86
N ALA A 90 0.25 6.26 -6.49
CA ALA A 90 0.68 6.99 -5.31
C ALA A 90 0.69 8.51 -5.59
N PHE A 91 0.69 9.33 -4.53
CA PHE A 91 0.87 10.78 -4.69
C PHE A 91 2.23 11.07 -5.38
N PRO A 92 2.27 11.94 -6.41
CA PRO A 92 3.47 12.22 -7.20
C PRO A 92 4.48 13.15 -6.50
#